data_AF-A0A6B2LWY0-F1
#
_entry.id   AF-A0A6B2LWY0-F1
#
_cell.length_a   1.000
_cell.length_b   1.000
_cell.length_c   1.000
_cell.angle_alpha   90.00
_cell.angle_beta   90.00
_cell.angle_gamma   90.00
#
_symmetry.space_group_name_H-M   'P 1'
#
loop_
_entity.id
_entity.type
_entity.pdbx_description
1 polymer ?
#
loop_
_entity_poly.entity_id
_entity_poly.type
_entity_poly.pdbx_seq_one_letter_code
_entity_poly.pdbx_strand_id
1 'polypeptide(L)' 'MDGYLVNGSSCLDIDECQYPNITQCSHYCNNIPGSYYCSCKAGYLLHTDHKLCLDIDECSATI' A
#
# COMPACT_ATOMS: atom_id res chain seq x y z
N MET A 1 4.48 -11.52 -8.73
CA MET A 1 4.97 -12.10 -7.47
C MET A 1 3.76 -12.70 -6.80
N ASP A 2 3.86 -13.94 -6.35
CA ASP A 2 2.74 -14.61 -5.69
C ASP A 2 2.58 -14.01 -4.29
N GLY A 3 1.36 -13.63 -3.90
CA GLY A 3 1.06 -13.09 -2.56
C GLY A 3 0.91 -14.18 -1.49
N TYR A 4 1.20 -15.44 -1.84
CA TYR A 4 1.07 -16.58 -0.95
C TYR A 4 2.27 -17.51 -1.05
N LEU A 5 2.69 -18.04 0.10
CA LEU A 5 3.66 -19.12 0.24
C LEU A 5 2.91 -20.44 0.54
N VAL A 6 3.14 -21.46 -0.27
CA VAL A 6 2.60 -22.81 0.01
C VAL A 6 3.46 -23.49 1.07
N ASN A 7 2.87 -23.81 2.22
CA ASN A 7 3.50 -24.57 3.30
C ASN A 7 2.74 -25.90 3.49
N GLY A 8 3.20 -26.95 2.81
CA GLY A 8 2.52 -28.24 2.77
C GLY A 8 1.17 -28.15 2.06
N SER A 9 0.08 -28.24 2.82
CA SER A 9 -1.30 -28.15 2.32
C SER A 9 -1.97 -26.78 2.59
N SER A 10 -1.23 -25.83 3.15
CA SER A 10 -1.76 -24.50 3.52
C SER A 10 -1.12 -23.40 2.68
N CYS A 11 -1.91 -22.39 2.32
CA CYS A 11 -1.42 -21.16 1.71
C CYS A 11 -1.29 -20.10 2.80
N LEU A 12 -0.06 -19.70 3.09
CA LEU A 12 0.23 -18.63 4.03
C LEU A 12 0.38 -17.33 3.26
N ASP A 13 -0.33 -16.31 3.70
CA ASP A 13 -0.20 -14.96 3.16
C ASP A 13 1.23 -14.44 3.37
N ILE A 14 1.77 -13.76 2.38
CA ILE A 14 3.08 -13.11 2.47
C ILE A 14 2.83 -11.66 2.84
N ASP A 15 3.27 -11.24 4.03
CA ASP A 15 3.18 -9.83 4.42
C ASP A 15 4.20 -8.99 3.61
N GLU A 16 3.77 -8.42 2.48
CA GLU A 16 4.64 -7.61 1.64
C GLU A 16 5.05 -6.31 2.33
N CYS A 17 4.31 -5.84 3.33
CA CYS A 17 4.64 -4.62 4.08
C CYS A 17 5.90 -4.77 4.93
N GLN A 18 6.37 -5.99 5.21
CA GLN A 18 7.68 -6.22 5.81
C GLN A 18 8.85 -5.94 4.84
N TYR A 19 8.56 -5.69 3.56
CA TYR A 19 9.54 -5.47 2.49
C TYR A 19 9.30 -4.12 1.79
N PRO A 20 9.76 -3.00 2.39
CA PRO A 20 9.49 -1.65 1.88
C PRO A 20 10.03 -1.40 0.47
N ASN A 21 11.11 -2.07 0.09
CA ASN A 21 11.69 -2.02 -1.25
C ASN A 21 10.80 -2.65 -2.33
N ILE A 22 9.85 -3.50 -1.94
CA ILE A 22 8.87 -4.12 -2.85
C ILE A 22 7.65 -3.21 -2.97
N THR A 23 7.05 -2.84 -1.83
CA THR A 23 5.78 -2.11 -1.79
C THR A 23 5.92 -0.66 -2.24
N GLN A 24 7.01 -0.01 -1.85
CA GLN A 24 7.33 1.38 -2.20
C GLN A 24 6.20 2.36 -1.85
N CYS A 25 5.40 2.04 -0.81
CA CYS A 25 4.37 2.94 -0.30
C CYS A 25 5.01 4.22 0.26
N SER A 26 4.51 5.37 -0.18
CA SER A 26 5.00 6.68 0.29
C SER A 26 4.72 6.91 1.77
N HIS A 27 3.58 6.42 2.27
CA HIS A 27 3.18 6.56 3.67
C HIS A 27 2.94 5.19 4.31
N TYR A 28 1.70 4.72 4.34
CA TYR A 28 1.33 3.50 5.04
C TYR A 28 1.19 2.35 4.06
N CYS A 29 1.62 1.16 4.48
CA CYS A 29 1.37 -0.11 3.80
C CYS A 29 0.39 -0.92 4.64
N ASN A 30 -0.63 -1.49 4.00
CA ASN A 30 -1.60 -2.37 4.63
C ASN A 30 -1.56 -3.73 3.94
N ASN A 31 -1.21 -4.76 4.70
CA ASN A 31 -1.20 -6.13 4.24
C ASN A 31 -2.63 -6.70 4.21
N ILE A 32 -2.97 -7.43 3.15
CA ILE A 32 -4.25 -8.14 3.00
C ILE A 32 -4.00 -9.55 2.46
N PRO A 33 -4.88 -10.52 2.71
CA PRO A 33 -4.68 -11.86 2.16
C PRO A 33 -4.48 -11.86 0.62
N GLY A 34 -3.26 -12.19 0.19
CA GLY A 34 -2.83 -12.30 -1.19
C GLY A 34 -2.31 -11.03 -1.84
N SER A 35 -2.24 -9.92 -1.11
CA SER A 35 -1.73 -8.65 -1.63
C SER A 35 -1.49 -7.60 -0.54
N TYR A 36 -1.21 -6.38 -0.97
CA TYR A 36 -1.15 -5.21 -0.08
C TYR A 36 -1.74 -4.00 -0.80
N TYR A 37 -2.04 -2.96 -0.04
CA TYR A 37 -2.33 -1.65 -0.60
C TYR A 37 -1.69 -0.54 0.22
N CYS A 38 -1.26 0.51 -0.46
CA CYS A 38 -0.78 1.71 0.21
C CYS A 38 -1.94 2.61 0.61
N SER A 39 -1.79 3.33 1.73
CA SER A 39 -2.75 4.35 2.14
C SER A 39 -2.01 5.60 2.63
N CYS A 40 -2.72 6.72 2.61
CA CYS A 40 -2.15 8.02 2.90
C CYS A 40 -2.63 8.56 4.25
N LYS A 41 -1.80 9.41 4.85
CA LYS A 41 -2.18 10.21 6.02
C LYS A 41 -3.33 11.15 5.66
N ALA A 42 -4.09 11.59 6.67
CA ALA A 42 -5.07 12.64 6.47
C ALA A 42 -4.40 13.90 5.88
N GLY A 43 -5.07 14.56 4.92
CA GLY A 43 -4.51 15.66 4.13
C GLY A 43 -3.74 15.22 2.86
N TYR A 44 -3.69 13.92 2.56
CA TYR A 44 -3.02 13.39 1.36
C TYR A 44 -3.95 12.48 0.55
N LEU A 45 -3.85 12.56 -0.77
CA LEU A 45 -4.53 11.66 -1.71
C LEU A 45 -3.56 10.62 -2.27
N LEU A 46 -4.05 9.38 -2.38
CA LEU A 46 -3.31 8.32 -3.06
C LEU A 46 -3.30 8.59 -4.57
N HIS A 47 -2.10 8.67 -5.14
CA HIS A 47 -1.88 8.84 -6.57
C HIS A 47 -2.36 7.62 -7.36
N THR A 48 -2.52 7.78 -8.68
CA THR A 48 -2.96 6.71 -9.60
C THR A 48 -2.00 5.53 -9.70
N ASP A 49 -0.75 5.71 -9.27
CA ASP A 49 0.25 4.63 -9.14
C ASP A 49 -0.01 3.74 -7.90
N HIS A 50 -1.00 4.07 -7.07
CA HIS A 50 -1.37 3.37 -5.83
C HIS A 50 -0.27 3.28 -4.76
N LYS A 51 0.80 4.09 -4.89
CA LYS A 51 1.96 4.08 -3.99
C LYS A 51 2.28 5.46 -3.43
N LEU A 52 2.26 6.47 -4.29
CA LEU A 52 2.59 7.86 -3.94
C LEU A 52 1.42 8.54 -3.26
N CYS A 53 1.70 9.30 -2.20
CA CYS A 53 0.73 10.15 -1.53
C CYS A 53 1.02 11.60 -1.87
N LEU A 54 0.09 12.24 -2.57
CA LEU A 54 0.18 13.65 -2.92
C LEU A 54 -0.52 14.48 -1.86
N ASP A 55 0.16 15.53 -1.40
CA ASP A 55 -0.42 16.53 -0.49
C ASP A 55 -1.63 17.16 -1.17
N ILE A 56 -2.76 17.16 -0.48
CA ILE A 56 -3.93 17.91 -0.93
C ILE A 56 -3.67 19.32 -0.46
N ASP A 57 -3.37 20.25 -1.36
CA ASP A 57 -3.38 21.64 -0.97
C ASP A 57 -4.85 22.08 -0.81
N GLU A 58 -5.41 21.89 0.38
CA GLU A 58 -6.79 22.27 0.69
C GLU A 58 -6.99 23.79 0.60
N CYS A 59 -5.91 24.58 0.55
CA CYS A 59 -5.97 26.02 0.32
C CYS A 59 -6.02 26.39 -1.17
N SER A 60 -5.50 25.54 -2.07
CA SER A 60 -5.60 25.71 -3.53
C SER A 60 -6.80 25.00 -4.15
N ALA A 61 -7.43 24.06 -3.42
CA ALA A 61 -8.72 23.49 -3.80
C ALA A 61 -9.81 24.58 -3.71
N THR A 62 -9.95 25.36 -4.78
CA THR A 62 -10.99 26.39 -4.88
C THR A 62 -12.36 25.70 -4.80
N ILE A 63 -13.07 25.90 -3.68
CA ILE A 63 -14.47 25.46 -3.46
C ILE A 63 -15.40 26.31 -4.32
#